data_AF-A0A432HED9-F1
#
_entry.id   AF-A0A432HED9-F1
#
_cell.length_a   1.000
_cell.length_b   1.000
_cell.length_c   1.000
_cell.angle_alpha   90.00
_cell.angle_beta   90.00
_cell.angle_gamma   90.00
#
_symmetry.space_group_name_H-M   'P 1'
#
loop_
_entity.id
_entity.type
_entity.pdbx_description
1 polymer ?
#
loop_
_entity_poly.entity_id
_entity_poly.type
_entity_poly.pdbx_seq_one_letter_code
_entity_poly.pdbx_strand_id
1 'polypeptide(L)'
;MREQSSSFDVARVVRELSELIGARARKAYQPHYEQVVLRLNRKGKPSTDLVIVRGRRVYTSNRDRPMPSKPSQFAMVLRKHLNNSRFVAVRQYGFDRVIELTFEHGGGQLKLIIELFRDGNVLLLDDEGVIIQPLTHAKYASRTLKRGVPYTPPPEAVDPRQMDRAALDELLDGSEHNLIRTLAARANFGRVYGSTVCSIAGLEEKMDSNSLDSEQRDALEQAIQSMLDELSAGAGAMMWMVDSEAMAAWNEADNEADRDTASAGISEIAPIDLSYMDAGMMVEVGSLSLAYDAVFGSYDAAAFIRREEERLVDSGEDEGERQAKLDRRATQQRAAIDRFHERAAITQELGKSIQDNWEHVESILTQFNAAVESENWQSVEDKLVDVPWIDSVDPVKRTIVAFLPDEDGEPGASITLEVASTVHQNAQRYFEEARSQKSKSKGAQAALASTEEAREKAEKRAAKDAAAG
;
A
#
# COMPACT_ATOMS: atom_id res chain seq x y z
N MET A 1 -5.39 7.56 -15.37
CA MET A 1 -4.47 6.70 -14.60
C MET A 1 -4.25 5.33 -15.24
N ARG A 2 -2.98 4.90 -15.37
CA ARG A 2 -2.64 3.53 -15.77
C ARG A 2 -2.89 2.53 -14.64
N GLU A 3 -3.59 1.45 -14.93
CA GLU A 3 -3.81 0.39 -13.92
C GLU A 3 -2.61 -0.54 -13.71
N GLN A 4 -1.77 -0.70 -14.73
CA GLN A 4 -0.64 -1.63 -14.72
C GLN A 4 0.68 -0.88 -14.52
N SER A 5 1.50 -1.42 -13.61
CA SER A 5 2.90 -1.05 -13.45
C SER A 5 3.69 -1.35 -14.72
N SER A 6 4.62 -0.47 -15.02
CA SER A 6 5.67 -0.61 -16.03
C SER A 6 6.94 -1.24 -15.44
N SER A 7 7.91 -1.56 -16.28
CA SER A 7 9.22 -2.04 -15.83
C SER A 7 10.00 -0.99 -15.03
N PHE A 8 9.78 0.31 -15.30
CA PHE A 8 10.32 1.42 -14.50
C PHE A 8 9.69 1.47 -13.11
N ASP A 9 8.37 1.33 -13.04
CA ASP A 9 7.64 1.27 -11.78
C ASP A 9 8.15 0.10 -10.93
N VAL A 10 8.36 -1.06 -11.57
CA VAL A 10 8.94 -2.25 -10.91
C VAL A 10 10.36 -2.02 -10.42
N ALA A 11 11.23 -1.38 -11.22
CA ALA A 11 12.59 -1.07 -10.81
C ALA A 11 12.61 -0.16 -9.56
N ARG A 12 11.74 0.86 -9.51
CA ARG A 12 11.62 1.74 -8.33
C ARG A 12 11.03 1.02 -7.13
N VAL A 13 9.96 0.23 -7.29
CA VAL A 13 9.39 -0.57 -6.20
C VAL A 13 10.40 -1.58 -5.66
N VAL A 14 11.18 -2.25 -6.50
CA VAL A 14 12.25 -3.17 -6.05
C VAL A 14 13.26 -2.46 -5.16
N ARG A 15 13.67 -1.23 -5.52
CA ARG A 15 14.55 -0.40 -4.68
C ARG A 15 13.88 -0.05 -3.35
N GLU A 16 12.62 0.40 -3.35
CA GLU A 16 11.88 0.69 -2.12
C GLU A 16 11.75 -0.55 -1.21
N LEU A 17 11.45 -1.71 -1.79
CA LEU A 17 11.37 -2.97 -1.05
C LEU A 17 12.72 -3.40 -0.48
N SER A 18 13.84 -3.03 -1.11
CA SER A 18 15.17 -3.36 -0.58
C SER A 18 15.41 -2.75 0.82
N GLU A 19 14.76 -1.62 1.13
CA GLU A 19 14.82 -1.01 2.47
C GLU A 19 14.09 -1.82 3.55
N LEU A 20 13.27 -2.79 3.14
CA LEU A 20 12.59 -3.73 4.03
C LEU A 20 13.40 -5.01 4.25
N ILE A 21 14.57 -5.19 3.63
CA ILE A 21 15.44 -6.35 3.89
C ILE A 21 15.72 -6.43 5.40
N GLY A 22 15.58 -7.62 5.95
CA GLY A 22 15.61 -7.90 7.39
C GLY A 22 14.23 -7.88 8.06
N ALA A 23 13.18 -7.41 7.40
CA ALA A 23 11.81 -7.56 7.89
C ALA A 23 11.41 -9.04 7.97
N ARG A 24 10.46 -9.35 8.86
CA ARG A 24 9.88 -10.70 8.95
C ARG A 24 8.49 -10.72 8.33
N ALA A 25 8.22 -11.71 7.49
CA ALA A 25 6.88 -12.01 7.03
C ALA A 25 6.06 -12.57 8.19
N ARG A 26 4.96 -11.89 8.57
CA ARG A 26 4.14 -12.28 9.74
C ARG A 26 2.84 -12.95 9.35
N LYS A 27 2.13 -12.35 8.40
CA LYS A 27 0.81 -12.82 7.99
C LYS A 27 0.68 -12.66 6.49
N ALA A 28 0.01 -13.63 5.87
CA ALA A 28 -0.40 -13.55 4.47
C ALA A 28 -1.92 -13.62 4.39
N TYR A 29 -2.51 -12.85 3.48
CA TYR A 29 -3.94 -12.77 3.24
C TYR A 29 -4.22 -12.78 1.74
N GLN A 30 -5.43 -13.19 1.38
CA GLN A 30 -5.94 -13.06 0.02
C GLN A 30 -7.37 -12.47 0.11
N PRO A 31 -7.50 -11.14 0.29
CA PRO A 31 -8.81 -10.50 0.45
C PRO A 31 -9.69 -10.66 -0.78
N HIS A 32 -9.08 -10.68 -1.97
CA HIS A 32 -9.77 -10.83 -3.25
C HIS A 32 -9.07 -11.87 -4.14
N TYR A 33 -9.75 -12.47 -5.11
CA TYR A 33 -9.14 -13.53 -5.94
C TYR A 33 -7.88 -13.04 -6.68
N GLU A 34 -7.80 -11.75 -7.01
CA GLU A 34 -6.65 -11.12 -7.66
C GLU A 34 -5.59 -10.53 -6.72
N GLN A 35 -5.86 -10.47 -5.41
CA GLN A 35 -5.04 -9.71 -4.48
C GLN A 35 -4.48 -10.56 -3.36
N VAL A 36 -3.17 -10.45 -3.14
CA VAL A 36 -2.43 -11.04 -2.04
C VAL A 36 -1.87 -9.91 -1.19
N VAL A 37 -1.95 -10.04 0.13
CA VAL A 37 -1.34 -9.08 1.06
C VAL A 37 -0.38 -9.83 1.97
N LEU A 38 0.88 -9.42 1.96
CA LEU A 38 1.92 -9.94 2.86
C LEU A 38 2.30 -8.88 3.87
N ARG A 39 2.03 -9.14 5.15
CA ARG A 39 2.40 -8.24 6.24
C ARG A 39 3.86 -8.43 6.64
N LEU A 40 4.66 -7.41 6.43
CA LEU A 40 6.08 -7.36 6.76
C LEU A 40 6.28 -6.56 8.06
N ASN A 41 7.11 -7.07 8.96
CA ASN A 41 7.40 -6.44 10.24
C ASN A 41 8.89 -6.16 10.37
N ARG A 42 9.25 -4.88 10.52
CA ARG A 42 10.60 -4.43 10.84
C ARG A 42 10.72 -4.23 12.35
N LYS A 43 11.84 -4.65 12.93
CA LYS A 43 12.08 -4.49 14.38
C LYS A 43 11.99 -3.00 14.74
N GLY A 44 11.16 -2.67 15.73
CA GLY A 44 10.99 -1.31 16.23
C GLY A 44 10.20 -0.36 15.32
N LYS A 45 9.61 -0.85 14.22
CA LYS A 45 8.70 -0.07 13.37
C LYS A 45 7.32 -0.73 13.27
N PRO A 46 6.26 0.03 12.97
CA PRO A 46 4.96 -0.54 12.63
C PRO A 46 5.08 -1.58 11.50
N SER A 47 4.13 -2.51 11.47
CA SER A 47 4.06 -3.46 10.36
C SER A 47 3.53 -2.74 9.12
N THR A 48 4.05 -3.12 7.96
CA THR A 48 3.66 -2.57 6.67
C THR A 48 3.13 -3.70 5.80
N ASP A 49 2.04 -3.44 5.09
CA ASP A 49 1.43 -4.39 4.19
C ASP A 49 2.02 -4.24 2.79
N LEU A 50 2.61 -5.32 2.27
CA LEU A 50 2.93 -5.44 0.85
C LEU A 50 1.67 -5.88 0.11
N VAL A 51 1.12 -4.97 -0.69
CA VAL A 51 -0.08 -5.19 -1.47
C VAL A 51 0.31 -5.65 -2.86
N ILE A 52 -0.18 -6.82 -3.24
CA ILE A 52 0.09 -7.44 -4.54
C ILE A 52 -1.24 -7.63 -5.26
N VAL A 53 -1.47 -6.86 -6.31
CA VAL A 53 -2.59 -7.07 -7.23
C VAL A 53 -2.01 -7.74 -8.48
N ARG A 54 -2.27 -9.05 -8.63
CA ARG A 54 -1.64 -9.88 -9.67
C ARG A 54 -1.85 -9.25 -11.05
N GLY A 55 -0.80 -9.24 -11.86
CA GLY A 55 -0.85 -8.68 -13.21
C GLY A 55 -1.10 -7.18 -13.33
N ARG A 56 -1.15 -6.44 -12.21
CA ARG A 56 -1.37 -4.99 -12.20
C ARG A 56 -0.28 -4.24 -11.47
N ARG A 57 -0.18 -4.38 -10.15
CA ARG A 57 0.67 -3.52 -9.31
C ARG A 57 1.14 -4.17 -8.02
N VAL A 58 2.24 -3.66 -7.50
CA VAL A 58 2.78 -3.97 -6.16
C VAL A 58 3.21 -2.68 -5.49
N TYR A 59 2.84 -2.50 -4.23
CA TYR A 59 3.26 -1.35 -3.43
C TYR A 59 3.10 -1.64 -1.94
N THR A 60 3.76 -0.84 -1.10
CA THR A 60 3.58 -0.92 0.35
C THR A 60 2.52 0.06 0.84
N SER A 61 1.73 -0.36 1.83
CA SER A 61 0.65 0.45 2.41
C SER A 61 0.52 0.22 3.91
N ASN A 62 0.06 1.24 4.64
CA ASN A 62 -0.28 1.16 6.07
C ASN A 62 -1.78 1.39 6.33
N ARG A 63 -2.60 1.43 5.27
CA ARG A 63 -4.05 1.59 5.39
C ARG A 63 -4.68 0.44 6.16
N ASP A 64 -5.77 0.74 6.86
CA ASP A 64 -6.59 -0.32 7.44
C ASP A 64 -7.31 -1.10 6.33
N ARG A 65 -7.32 -2.42 6.46
CA ARG A 65 -7.80 -3.34 5.43
C ARG A 65 -8.64 -4.42 6.08
N PRO A 66 -9.96 -4.49 5.81
CA PRO A 66 -10.76 -5.63 6.25
C PRO A 66 -10.21 -6.90 5.60
N MET A 67 -9.77 -7.85 6.42
CA MET A 67 -9.19 -9.12 5.95
C MET A 67 -10.16 -10.27 6.19
N PRO A 68 -10.19 -11.29 5.30
CA PRO A 68 -11.01 -12.47 5.50
C PRO A 68 -10.61 -13.21 6.78
N SER A 69 -11.60 -13.57 7.60
CA SER A 69 -11.40 -14.38 8.81
C SER A 69 -10.95 -15.80 8.48
N LYS A 70 -11.49 -16.38 7.39
CA LYS A 70 -11.09 -17.69 6.85
C LYS A 70 -10.07 -17.48 5.72
N PRO A 71 -8.80 -17.89 5.90
CA PRO A 71 -7.78 -17.75 4.86
C PRO A 71 -8.09 -18.67 3.67
N SER A 72 -7.73 -18.23 2.46
CA SER A 72 -7.76 -19.07 1.26
C SER A 72 -6.66 -20.15 1.30
N GLN A 73 -6.76 -21.15 0.43
CA GLN A 73 -5.72 -22.18 0.27
C GLN A 73 -4.34 -21.56 -0.01
N PHE A 74 -4.26 -20.60 -0.93
CA PHE A 74 -3.00 -19.91 -1.24
C PHE A 74 -2.46 -19.15 -0.03
N ALA A 75 -3.31 -18.39 0.67
CA ALA A 75 -2.91 -17.67 1.88
C ALA A 75 -2.45 -18.63 2.99
N MET A 76 -3.06 -19.80 3.12
CA MET A 76 -2.64 -20.85 4.06
C MET A 76 -1.27 -21.41 3.72
N VAL A 77 -0.97 -21.66 2.44
CA VAL A 77 0.36 -22.11 2.00
C VAL A 77 1.40 -21.04 2.30
N LEU A 78 1.14 -19.78 1.94
CA LEU A 78 2.05 -18.68 2.28
C LEU A 78 2.28 -18.58 3.80
N ARG A 79 1.23 -18.70 4.62
CA ARG A 79 1.38 -18.71 6.09
C ARG A 79 2.21 -19.90 6.57
N LYS A 80 2.01 -21.09 6.02
CA LYS A 80 2.77 -22.27 6.42
C LYS A 80 4.26 -22.12 6.14
N HIS A 81 4.62 -21.54 5.00
CA HIS A 81 6.00 -21.48 4.52
C HIS A 81 6.74 -20.19 4.87
N LEU A 82 6.07 -19.03 4.81
CA LEU A 82 6.69 -17.71 5.03
C LEU A 82 6.53 -17.18 6.46
N ASN A 83 5.75 -17.82 7.33
CA ASN A 83 5.53 -17.29 8.67
C ASN A 83 6.83 -17.20 9.46
N ASN A 84 7.12 -15.98 9.93
CA ASN A 84 8.33 -15.58 10.62
C ASN A 84 9.63 -15.71 9.80
N SER A 85 9.54 -15.97 8.49
CA SER A 85 10.67 -15.98 7.58
C SER A 85 11.24 -14.58 7.42
N ARG A 86 12.56 -14.47 7.37
CA ARG A 86 13.28 -13.20 7.19
C ARG A 86 13.32 -12.87 5.72
N PHE A 87 12.87 -11.68 5.33
CA PHE A 87 13.06 -11.16 3.99
C PHE A 87 14.53 -10.79 3.80
N VAL A 88 15.21 -11.40 2.83
CA VAL A 88 16.68 -11.29 2.68
C VAL A 88 17.13 -10.68 1.36
N ALA A 89 16.33 -10.77 0.30
CA ALA A 89 16.67 -10.15 -0.98
C ALA A 89 15.42 -9.84 -1.80
N VAL A 90 15.52 -8.84 -2.66
CA VAL A 90 14.55 -8.54 -3.71
C VAL A 90 15.28 -8.22 -5.00
N ARG A 91 14.74 -8.67 -6.11
CA ARG A 91 15.26 -8.34 -7.44
C ARG A 91 14.15 -8.29 -8.48
N GLN A 92 14.41 -7.55 -9.54
CA GLN A 92 13.69 -7.61 -10.80
C GLN A 92 14.32 -8.71 -11.68
N TYR A 93 13.51 -9.45 -12.44
CA TYR A 93 14.05 -10.29 -13.52
C TYR A 93 14.25 -9.44 -14.77
N GLY A 94 15.50 -9.34 -15.23
CA GLY A 94 15.87 -8.44 -16.33
C GLY A 94 15.30 -7.04 -16.08
N PHE A 95 14.81 -6.41 -17.14
CA PHE A 95 13.98 -5.20 -17.06
C PHE A 95 12.52 -5.51 -17.38
N ASP A 96 12.01 -6.62 -16.86
CA ASP A 96 10.62 -7.04 -17.04
C ASP A 96 9.80 -6.76 -15.77
N ARG A 97 8.48 -6.91 -15.89
CA ARG A 97 7.49 -6.72 -14.84
C ARG A 97 7.35 -7.95 -13.95
N VAL A 98 8.49 -8.48 -13.51
CA VAL A 98 8.57 -9.66 -12.63
C VAL A 98 9.49 -9.37 -11.45
N ILE A 99 8.95 -9.54 -10.24
CA ILE A 99 9.66 -9.34 -8.98
C ILE A 99 9.90 -10.69 -8.31
N GLU A 100 11.11 -10.93 -7.83
CA GLU A 100 11.43 -12.02 -6.91
C GLU A 100 11.72 -11.46 -5.53
N LEU A 101 11.00 -11.96 -4.52
CA LEU A 101 11.30 -11.74 -3.11
C LEU A 101 11.87 -13.03 -2.53
N THR A 102 13.05 -12.96 -1.92
CA THR A 102 13.69 -14.11 -1.26
C THR A 102 13.51 -14.00 0.24
N PHE A 103 13.03 -15.07 0.84
CA PHE A 103 12.86 -15.23 2.28
C PHE A 103 13.71 -16.38 2.79
N GLU A 104 14.30 -16.21 3.96
CA GLU A 104 15.07 -17.23 4.65
C GLU A 104 14.31 -17.70 5.89
N HIS A 105 14.29 -19.02 6.10
CA HIS A 105 13.79 -19.63 7.34
C HIS A 105 14.72 -20.76 7.78
N GLY A 106 14.50 -21.32 8.98
CA GLY A 106 15.37 -22.34 9.56
C GLY A 106 15.53 -23.65 8.77
N GLY A 107 14.84 -23.81 7.63
CA GLY A 107 14.95 -24.98 6.75
C GLY A 107 15.40 -24.66 5.32
N GLY A 108 15.75 -23.42 4.99
CA GLY A 108 16.20 -23.05 3.65
C GLY A 108 15.68 -21.69 3.17
N GLN A 109 15.79 -21.48 1.86
CA GLN A 109 15.28 -20.28 1.19
C GLN A 109 13.97 -20.56 0.47
N LEU A 110 13.11 -19.56 0.43
CA LEU A 110 11.84 -19.56 -0.29
C LEU A 110 11.79 -18.32 -1.17
N LYS A 111 11.25 -18.45 -2.37
CA LYS A 111 11.09 -17.33 -3.30
C LYS A 111 9.62 -17.06 -3.55
N LEU A 112 9.21 -15.80 -3.47
CA LEU A 112 7.89 -15.34 -3.91
C LEU A 112 8.06 -14.57 -5.21
N ILE A 113 7.58 -15.14 -6.30
CA ILE A 113 7.58 -14.49 -7.62
C ILE A 113 6.27 -13.77 -7.83
N ILE A 114 6.34 -12.54 -8.34
CA ILE A 114 5.18 -11.70 -8.62
C ILE A 114 5.28 -11.22 -10.06
N GLU A 115 4.33 -11.64 -10.89
CA GLU A 115 4.25 -11.27 -12.31
C GLU A 115 3.17 -10.20 -12.52
N LEU A 116 3.56 -9.05 -13.08
CA LEU A 116 2.77 -7.81 -13.18
C LEU A 116 2.39 -7.43 -14.61
N PHE A 117 2.33 -8.40 -15.50
CA PHE A 117 1.74 -8.28 -16.84
C PHE A 117 0.35 -8.91 -16.90
N ARG A 118 -0.36 -8.73 -18.02
CA ARG A 118 -1.71 -9.29 -18.24
C ARG A 118 -1.72 -10.80 -17.98
N ASP A 119 -2.69 -11.28 -17.20
CA ASP A 119 -2.77 -12.67 -16.72
C ASP A 119 -1.61 -13.11 -15.80
N GLY A 120 -0.94 -12.15 -15.17
CA GLY A 120 0.11 -12.37 -14.19
C GLY A 120 -0.34 -13.15 -12.96
N ASN A 121 0.65 -13.57 -12.18
CA ASN A 121 0.52 -14.59 -11.16
C ASN A 121 1.38 -14.26 -9.94
N VAL A 122 1.10 -14.95 -8.83
CA VAL A 122 1.93 -14.94 -7.62
C VAL A 122 2.31 -16.38 -7.32
N LEU A 123 3.60 -16.67 -7.20
CA LEU A 123 4.12 -18.05 -7.09
C LEU A 123 5.02 -18.15 -5.88
N LEU A 124 4.79 -19.16 -5.03
CA LEU A 124 5.75 -19.56 -4.02
C LEU A 124 6.62 -20.69 -4.57
N LEU A 125 7.93 -20.52 -4.52
CA LEU A 125 8.93 -21.51 -4.92
C LEU A 125 9.78 -21.95 -3.72
N ASP A 126 10.32 -23.17 -3.80
CA ASP A 126 11.40 -23.65 -2.93
C ASP A 126 12.78 -23.13 -3.38
N ASP A 127 13.82 -23.60 -2.71
CA ASP A 127 15.22 -23.22 -2.95
C ASP A 127 15.73 -23.70 -4.31
N GLU A 128 15.28 -24.86 -4.81
CA GLU A 128 15.58 -25.33 -6.16
C GLU A 128 14.79 -24.61 -7.27
N GLY A 129 13.89 -23.69 -6.91
CA GLY A 129 13.07 -22.94 -7.86
C GLY A 129 11.88 -23.74 -8.42
N VAL A 130 11.49 -24.81 -7.74
CA VAL A 130 10.28 -25.58 -8.04
C VAL A 130 9.07 -24.90 -7.40
N ILE A 131 7.97 -24.83 -8.15
CA ILE A 131 6.74 -24.18 -7.71
C ILE A 131 6.11 -25.02 -6.59
N ILE A 132 6.13 -24.49 -5.36
CA ILE A 132 5.38 -25.05 -4.22
C ILE A 132 3.89 -24.84 -4.48
N GLN A 133 3.50 -23.62 -4.84
CA GLN A 133 2.11 -23.26 -5.10
C GLN A 133 2.01 -22.00 -5.96
N PRO A 134 1.29 -22.04 -7.10
CA PRO A 134 0.84 -20.84 -7.79
C PRO A 134 -0.46 -20.31 -7.17
N LEU A 135 -0.70 -19.00 -7.27
CA LEU A 135 -2.01 -18.40 -6.98
C LEU A 135 -3.06 -18.96 -7.92
N THR A 136 -2.75 -18.99 -9.23
CA THR A 136 -3.59 -19.59 -10.26
C THR A 136 -2.77 -20.58 -11.09
N HIS A 137 -3.28 -21.79 -11.31
CA HIS A 137 -2.66 -22.71 -12.24
C HIS A 137 -2.82 -22.18 -13.67
N ALA A 138 -1.72 -22.11 -14.43
CA ALA A 138 -1.75 -21.55 -15.78
C ALA A 138 -0.88 -22.38 -16.73
N LYS A 139 -1.30 -22.43 -18.01
CA LYS A 139 -0.53 -23.03 -19.09
C LYS A 139 -0.42 -22.01 -20.22
N TYR A 140 0.80 -21.57 -20.49
CA TYR A 140 1.13 -20.70 -21.61
C TYR A 140 1.78 -21.52 -22.74
N ALA A 141 2.01 -20.89 -23.89
CA ALA A 141 2.68 -21.53 -25.02
C ALA A 141 4.10 -22.02 -24.66
N SER A 142 4.87 -21.22 -23.91
CA SER A 142 6.28 -21.50 -23.58
C SER A 142 6.51 -22.13 -22.20
N ARG A 143 5.53 -22.09 -21.28
CA ARG A 143 5.72 -22.50 -19.89
C ARG A 143 4.44 -22.94 -19.20
N THR A 144 4.58 -23.76 -18.16
CA THR A 144 3.47 -24.22 -17.31
C THR A 144 3.70 -23.81 -15.87
N LEU A 145 2.71 -23.15 -15.26
CA LEU A 145 2.72 -22.76 -13.86
C LEU A 145 1.82 -23.68 -13.05
N LYS A 146 2.42 -24.72 -12.46
CA LYS A 146 1.72 -25.73 -11.65
C LYS A 146 2.62 -26.19 -10.51
N ARG A 147 2.00 -26.60 -9.40
CA ARG A 147 2.70 -27.23 -8.28
C ARG A 147 3.60 -28.38 -8.73
N GLY A 148 4.84 -28.39 -8.25
CA GLY A 148 5.86 -29.40 -8.52
C GLY A 148 6.62 -29.22 -9.84
N VAL A 149 6.37 -28.13 -10.58
CA VAL A 149 7.07 -27.81 -11.83
C VAL A 149 8.14 -26.74 -11.56
N PRO A 150 9.36 -26.86 -12.09
CA PRO A 150 10.36 -25.78 -12.07
C PRO A 150 9.80 -24.49 -12.66
N TYR A 151 10.00 -23.36 -12.00
CA TYR A 151 9.59 -22.07 -12.53
C TYR A 151 10.45 -21.67 -13.72
N THR A 152 9.81 -21.14 -14.75
CA THR A 152 10.47 -20.50 -15.90
C THR A 152 9.93 -19.08 -16.05
N PRO A 153 10.78 -18.05 -16.05
CA PRO A 153 10.35 -16.67 -16.28
C PRO A 153 9.70 -16.51 -17.67
N PRO A 154 8.98 -15.40 -17.91
CA PRO A 154 8.55 -15.06 -19.26
C PRO A 154 9.76 -14.92 -20.20
N PRO A 155 9.56 -15.01 -21.53
CA PRO A 155 10.64 -14.79 -22.51
C PRO A 155 11.35 -13.46 -22.25
N GLU A 156 12.68 -13.46 -22.33
CA GLU A 156 13.48 -12.27 -22.08
C GLU A 156 13.15 -11.16 -23.09
N ALA A 157 12.86 -9.98 -22.56
CA ALA A 157 12.78 -8.74 -23.33
C ALA A 157 14.13 -8.01 -23.29
N VAL A 158 14.33 -7.07 -24.22
CA VAL A 158 15.49 -6.18 -24.20
C VAL A 158 15.59 -5.47 -22.86
N ASP A 159 16.78 -5.47 -22.27
CA ASP A 159 17.10 -4.70 -21.07
C ASP A 159 17.74 -3.36 -21.49
N PRO A 160 17.01 -2.23 -21.41
CA PRO A 160 17.54 -0.94 -21.82
C PRO A 160 18.74 -0.48 -20.99
N ARG A 161 18.97 -1.05 -19.80
CA ARG A 161 20.15 -0.74 -18.95
C ARG A 161 21.45 -1.33 -19.49
N GLN A 162 21.35 -2.26 -20.43
CA GLN A 162 22.48 -2.94 -21.06
C GLN A 162 22.57 -2.62 -22.56
N MET A 163 21.71 -1.73 -23.06
CA MET A 163 21.66 -1.36 -24.48
C MET A 163 22.73 -0.31 -24.76
N ASP A 164 23.73 -0.69 -25.55
CA ASP A 164 24.72 0.24 -26.08
C ASP A 164 24.25 0.86 -27.40
N ARG A 165 25.07 1.76 -27.96
CA ARG A 165 24.77 2.40 -29.24
C ARG A 165 24.56 1.40 -30.37
N ALA A 166 25.42 0.39 -30.49
CA ALA A 166 25.32 -0.58 -31.58
C ALA A 166 23.98 -1.35 -31.51
N ALA A 167 23.57 -1.75 -30.31
CA ALA A 167 22.28 -2.41 -30.09
C ALA A 167 21.09 -1.48 -30.36
N LEU A 168 21.19 -0.19 -29.99
CA LEU A 168 20.16 0.80 -30.30
C LEU A 168 20.02 0.98 -31.82
N ASP A 169 21.14 1.06 -32.53
CA ASP A 169 21.15 1.22 -33.99
C ASP A 169 20.50 0.03 -34.70
N GLU A 170 20.86 -1.19 -34.31
CA GLU A 170 20.27 -2.42 -34.84
C GLU A 170 18.75 -2.49 -34.53
N LEU A 171 18.34 -2.06 -33.34
CA LEU A 171 16.95 -2.03 -32.94
C LEU A 171 16.14 -1.06 -33.81
N LEU A 172 16.66 0.14 -34.07
CA LEU A 172 16.01 1.16 -34.88
C LEU A 172 15.94 0.76 -36.36
N ASP A 173 17.05 0.28 -36.92
CA ASP A 173 17.19 -0.11 -38.33
C ASP A 173 16.30 -1.29 -38.69
N GLY A 174 16.20 -2.27 -37.80
CA GLY A 174 15.38 -3.46 -38.03
C GLY A 174 13.86 -3.23 -37.91
N SER A 175 13.41 -1.99 -37.71
CA SER A 175 12.00 -1.69 -37.42
C SER A 175 11.31 -0.96 -38.58
N GLU A 176 10.16 -1.50 -38.99
CA GLU A 176 9.25 -0.90 -39.98
C GLU A 176 8.15 -0.04 -39.33
N HIS A 177 8.42 0.50 -38.15
CA HIS A 177 7.45 1.20 -37.33
C HIS A 177 7.96 2.59 -36.95
N ASN A 178 7.04 3.47 -36.58
CA ASN A 178 7.42 4.77 -36.05
C ASN A 178 8.15 4.66 -34.70
N LEU A 179 8.89 5.71 -34.37
CA LEU A 179 9.78 5.77 -33.22
C LEU A 179 9.09 5.37 -31.92
N ILE A 180 7.91 5.92 -31.62
CA ILE A 180 7.18 5.59 -30.39
C ILE A 180 6.81 4.10 -30.31
N ARG A 181 6.37 3.49 -31.41
CA ARG A 181 6.01 2.07 -31.42
C ARG A 181 7.24 1.17 -31.31
N THR A 182 8.34 1.55 -31.98
CA THR A 182 9.62 0.86 -31.90
C THR A 182 10.16 0.88 -30.47
N LEU A 183 10.24 2.04 -29.83
CA LEU A 183 10.70 2.20 -28.45
C LEU A 183 9.79 1.48 -27.44
N ALA A 184 8.47 1.63 -27.60
CA ALA A 184 7.51 1.03 -26.67
C ALA A 184 7.55 -0.51 -26.70
N ALA A 185 7.66 -1.12 -27.88
CA ALA A 185 7.55 -2.56 -28.04
C ALA A 185 8.89 -3.30 -28.07
N ARG A 186 9.91 -2.72 -28.71
CA ARG A 186 11.20 -3.39 -28.93
C ARG A 186 12.26 -3.00 -27.90
N ALA A 187 12.27 -1.74 -27.46
CA ALA A 187 13.21 -1.26 -26.44
C ALA A 187 12.68 -1.39 -25.00
N ASN A 188 11.50 -2.01 -24.83
CA ASN A 188 10.91 -2.33 -23.53
C ASN A 188 10.63 -1.10 -22.63
N PHE A 189 10.37 0.06 -23.26
CA PHE A 189 9.98 1.28 -22.54
C PHE A 189 8.46 1.36 -22.29
N GLY A 190 7.65 0.66 -23.08
CA GLY A 190 6.21 0.94 -23.14
C GLY A 190 5.93 2.36 -23.65
N ARG A 191 4.63 2.72 -23.75
CA ARG A 191 4.23 3.97 -24.40
C ARG A 191 4.67 5.21 -23.61
N VAL A 192 4.48 5.22 -22.29
CA VAL A 192 4.77 6.38 -21.43
C VAL A 192 6.25 6.75 -21.50
N TYR A 193 7.15 5.80 -21.21
CA TYR A 193 8.58 6.09 -21.22
C TYR A 193 9.14 6.22 -22.65
N GLY A 194 8.52 5.60 -23.65
CA GLY A 194 8.82 5.88 -25.05
C GLY A 194 8.55 7.34 -25.41
N SER A 195 7.40 7.90 -24.97
CA SER A 195 7.07 9.32 -25.15
C SER A 195 8.01 10.22 -24.38
N THR A 196 8.39 9.85 -23.15
CA THR A 196 9.40 10.57 -22.35
C THR A 196 10.73 10.66 -23.06
N VAL A 197 11.26 9.54 -23.55
CA VAL A 197 12.53 9.49 -24.28
C VAL A 197 12.48 10.37 -25.54
N CYS A 198 11.41 10.27 -26.34
CA CYS A 198 11.23 11.13 -27.52
C CYS A 198 11.23 12.62 -27.12
N SER A 199 10.54 12.96 -26.04
CA SER A 199 10.44 14.35 -25.55
C SER A 199 11.79 14.89 -25.07
N ILE A 200 12.56 14.10 -24.31
CA ILE A 200 13.90 14.48 -23.86
C ILE A 200 14.86 14.64 -25.05
N ALA A 201 14.76 13.74 -26.04
CA ALA A 201 15.58 13.79 -27.25
C ALA A 201 15.16 14.90 -28.24
N GLY A 202 14.00 15.53 -28.04
CA GLY A 202 13.45 16.52 -28.97
C GLY A 202 13.01 15.92 -30.32
N LEU A 203 12.59 14.65 -30.34
CA LEU A 203 12.21 13.91 -31.54
C LEU A 203 10.70 13.71 -31.65
N GLU A 204 10.17 13.77 -32.87
CA GLU A 204 8.74 13.52 -33.11
C GLU A 204 8.42 12.02 -33.02
N GLU A 205 7.42 11.66 -32.20
CA GLU A 205 7.00 10.27 -31.97
C GLU A 205 6.66 9.48 -33.25
N LYS A 206 6.19 10.18 -34.29
CA LYS A 206 5.68 9.59 -35.52
C LYS A 206 6.73 9.42 -36.62
N MET A 207 7.96 9.86 -36.41
CA MET A 207 9.06 9.62 -37.35
C MET A 207 9.30 8.13 -37.54
N ASP A 208 9.69 7.72 -38.73
CA ASP A 208 10.08 6.33 -39.00
C ASP A 208 11.38 6.03 -38.25
N SER A 209 11.43 4.96 -37.46
CA SER A 209 12.57 4.75 -36.56
C SER A 209 13.88 4.44 -37.30
N ASN A 210 13.79 3.88 -38.51
CA ASN A 210 14.94 3.60 -39.37
C ASN A 210 15.41 4.84 -40.17
N SER A 211 14.69 5.97 -40.08
CA SER A 211 15.02 7.21 -40.80
C SER A 211 15.87 8.20 -40.00
N LEU A 212 16.11 7.91 -38.70
CA LEU A 212 16.88 8.80 -37.83
C LEU A 212 18.34 8.91 -38.30
N ASP A 213 18.83 10.14 -38.38
CA ASP A 213 20.24 10.41 -38.65
C ASP A 213 21.14 10.19 -37.41
N SER A 214 22.46 10.35 -37.58
CA SER A 214 23.42 10.11 -36.51
C SER A 214 23.23 11.03 -35.32
N GLU A 215 22.90 12.32 -35.53
CA GLU A 215 22.74 13.29 -34.45
C GLU A 215 21.46 12.99 -33.65
N GLN A 216 20.38 12.61 -34.34
CA GLN A 216 19.12 12.21 -33.71
C GLN A 216 19.28 10.94 -32.88
N ARG A 217 20.07 9.97 -33.36
CA ARG A 217 20.39 8.75 -32.59
C ARG A 217 21.27 9.06 -31.37
N ASP A 218 22.21 9.99 -31.50
CA ASP A 218 23.04 10.44 -30.36
C ASP A 218 22.19 11.11 -29.28
N ALA A 219 21.24 11.96 -29.69
CA ALA A 219 20.28 12.58 -28.77
C ALA A 219 19.38 11.54 -28.09
N LEU A 220 18.93 10.53 -28.84
CA LEU A 220 18.10 9.45 -28.32
C LEU A 220 18.85 8.60 -27.29
N GLU A 221 20.10 8.24 -27.58
CA GLU A 221 20.97 7.49 -26.66
C GLU A 221 21.19 8.27 -25.35
N GLN A 222 21.50 9.56 -25.45
CA GLN A 222 21.68 10.43 -24.28
C GLN A 222 20.37 10.56 -23.47
N ALA A 223 19.22 10.67 -24.14
CA ALA A 223 17.92 10.73 -23.49
C ALA A 223 17.61 9.44 -22.72
N ILE A 224 17.88 8.28 -23.32
CA ILE A 224 17.72 6.97 -22.65
C ILE A 224 18.63 6.89 -21.43
N GLN A 225 19.90 7.26 -21.55
CA GLN A 225 20.85 7.21 -20.44
C GLN A 225 20.41 8.14 -19.30
N SER A 226 20.02 9.38 -19.60
CA SER A 226 19.52 10.33 -18.61
C SER A 226 18.31 9.78 -17.85
N MET A 227 17.36 9.18 -18.56
CA MET A 227 16.15 8.60 -17.98
C MET A 227 16.47 7.42 -17.04
N LEU A 228 17.42 6.57 -17.43
CA LEU A 228 17.86 5.44 -16.61
C LEU A 228 18.69 5.88 -15.40
N ASP A 229 19.51 6.92 -15.56
CA ASP A 229 20.28 7.52 -14.48
C ASP A 229 19.34 8.10 -13.42
N GLU A 230 18.31 8.84 -13.83
CA GLU A 230 17.28 9.37 -12.93
C GLU A 230 16.54 8.24 -12.19
N LEU A 231 16.17 7.16 -12.90
CA LEU A 231 15.55 5.98 -12.30
C LEU A 231 16.47 5.35 -11.24
N SER A 232 17.77 5.29 -11.51
CA SER A 232 18.78 4.69 -10.63
C SER A 232 19.16 5.59 -9.45
N ALA A 233 19.07 6.91 -9.58
CA ALA A 233 19.48 7.87 -8.56
C ALA A 233 18.33 8.25 -7.61
N GLY A 234 17.13 8.47 -8.16
CA GLY A 234 15.97 8.99 -7.42
C GLY A 234 15.41 8.04 -6.36
N ALA A 235 14.83 8.60 -5.30
CA ALA A 235 14.19 7.85 -4.21
C ALA A 235 12.66 8.04 -4.12
N GLY A 236 12.13 9.10 -4.74
CA GLY A 236 10.71 9.44 -4.69
C GLY A 236 9.90 8.95 -5.90
N ALA A 237 8.79 9.63 -6.15
CA ALA A 237 8.00 9.53 -7.37
C ALA A 237 7.33 10.88 -7.67
N MET A 238 6.80 10.99 -8.88
CA MET A 238 6.08 12.15 -9.37
C MET A 238 4.61 11.78 -9.58
N MET A 239 3.73 12.72 -9.28
CA MET A 239 2.29 12.65 -9.48
C MET A 239 1.83 13.85 -10.30
N TRP A 240 1.16 13.63 -11.42
CA TRP A 240 0.60 14.70 -12.23
C TRP A 240 -0.88 14.88 -11.96
N MET A 241 -1.28 16.11 -11.66
CA MET A 241 -2.66 16.50 -11.42
C MET A 241 -3.37 16.90 -12.72
N VAL A 242 -4.69 16.75 -12.78
CA VAL A 242 -5.49 17.14 -13.95
C VAL A 242 -5.57 18.66 -14.12
N ASP A 243 -5.50 19.42 -13.03
CA ASP A 243 -5.53 20.88 -13.00
C ASP A 243 -4.96 21.43 -11.67
N SER A 244 -4.89 22.77 -11.59
CA SER A 244 -4.39 23.48 -10.41
C SER A 244 -5.29 23.35 -9.19
N GLU A 245 -6.60 23.12 -9.37
CA GLU A 245 -7.56 22.93 -8.28
C GLU A 245 -7.31 21.59 -7.58
N ALA A 246 -7.13 20.52 -8.36
CA ALA A 246 -6.71 19.20 -7.89
C ALA A 246 -5.36 19.25 -7.16
N MET A 247 -4.39 20.02 -7.69
CA MET A 247 -3.10 20.21 -7.03
C MET A 247 -3.25 20.93 -5.68
N ALA A 248 -4.04 22.01 -5.63
CA ALA A 248 -4.31 22.72 -4.38
C ALA A 248 -4.99 21.79 -3.36
N ALA A 249 -6.00 21.03 -3.78
CA ALA A 249 -6.69 20.06 -2.92
C ALA A 249 -5.74 18.97 -2.38
N TRP A 250 -4.80 18.49 -3.19
CA TRP A 250 -3.77 17.55 -2.73
C TRP A 250 -2.82 18.16 -1.70
N ASN A 251 -2.37 19.40 -1.94
CA ASN A 251 -1.44 20.09 -1.05
C ASN A 251 -2.07 20.48 0.29
N GLU A 252 -3.38 20.75 0.31
CA GLU A 252 -4.16 21.04 1.52
C GLU A 252 -4.61 19.77 2.26
N ALA A 253 -4.38 18.57 1.71
CA ALA A 253 -4.85 17.32 2.28
C ALA A 253 -4.01 16.87 3.49
N ASP A 254 -4.54 17.11 4.69
CA ASP A 254 -3.85 16.86 5.96
C ASP A 254 -4.04 15.44 6.52
N ASN A 255 -5.02 14.68 6.02
CA ASN A 255 -5.30 13.33 6.49
C ASN A 255 -5.67 12.37 5.35
N GLU A 256 -5.81 11.07 5.68
CA GLU A 256 -6.07 10.01 4.69
C GLU A 256 -7.38 10.23 3.92
N ALA A 257 -8.44 10.72 4.57
CA ALA A 257 -9.74 10.93 3.91
C ALA A 257 -9.69 12.11 2.92
N ASP A 258 -8.96 13.18 3.28
CA ASP A 258 -8.76 14.32 2.38
C ASP A 258 -7.92 13.90 1.17
N ARG A 259 -6.88 13.07 1.39
CA ARG A 259 -6.05 12.51 0.30
C ARG A 259 -6.85 11.58 -0.61
N ASP A 260 -7.75 10.77 -0.05
CA ASP A 260 -8.65 9.93 -0.86
C ASP A 260 -9.56 10.76 -1.75
N THR A 261 -10.05 11.90 -1.25
CA THR A 261 -10.87 12.83 -2.02
C THR A 261 -10.04 13.50 -3.12
N ALA A 262 -8.85 14.00 -2.76
CA ALA A 262 -7.93 14.65 -3.71
C ALA A 262 -7.38 13.67 -4.77
N SER A 263 -7.31 12.37 -4.48
CA SER A 263 -6.77 11.37 -5.41
C SER A 263 -7.51 11.29 -6.74
N ALA A 264 -8.78 11.73 -6.79
CA ALA A 264 -9.57 11.80 -8.01
C ALA A 264 -8.95 12.76 -9.05
N GLY A 265 -8.16 13.72 -8.59
CA GLY A 265 -7.43 14.67 -9.41
C GLY A 265 -6.10 14.15 -9.97
N ILE A 266 -5.67 12.94 -9.60
CA ILE A 266 -4.40 12.37 -10.06
C ILE A 266 -4.58 11.74 -11.44
N SER A 267 -3.84 12.24 -12.43
CA SER A 267 -3.91 11.79 -13.82
C SER A 267 -2.92 10.66 -14.13
N GLU A 268 -1.69 10.77 -13.62
CA GLU A 268 -0.57 9.86 -13.86
C GLU A 268 0.42 9.87 -12.69
N ILE A 269 1.17 8.77 -12.54
CA ILE A 269 2.30 8.65 -11.61
C ILE A 269 3.49 8.02 -12.33
N ALA A 270 4.70 8.40 -11.94
CA ALA A 270 5.93 7.81 -12.45
C ALA A 270 7.07 7.91 -11.42
N PRO A 271 8.07 7.02 -11.49
CA PRO A 271 9.27 7.07 -10.64
C PRO A 271 10.31 8.11 -11.09
N ILE A 272 10.10 8.71 -12.27
CA ILE A 272 10.96 9.70 -12.93
C ILE A 272 10.09 10.74 -13.63
N ASP A 273 10.68 11.86 -14.03
CA ASP A 273 9.98 12.92 -14.73
C ASP A 273 9.49 12.46 -16.12
N LEU A 274 8.21 12.72 -16.39
CA LEU A 274 7.61 12.51 -17.69
C LEU A 274 7.64 13.85 -18.43
N SER A 275 8.79 14.20 -19.03
CA SER A 275 9.06 15.54 -19.56
C SER A 275 8.10 16.04 -20.67
N TYR A 276 7.24 15.18 -21.21
CA TYR A 276 6.15 15.57 -22.12
C TYR A 276 4.89 16.06 -21.39
N MET A 277 4.81 15.90 -20.07
CA MET A 277 3.71 16.33 -19.21
C MET A 277 4.00 17.71 -18.62
N ASP A 278 2.94 18.40 -18.17
CA ASP A 278 3.07 19.73 -17.59
C ASP A 278 3.73 19.69 -16.22
N ALA A 279 4.96 20.20 -16.12
CA ALA A 279 5.70 20.32 -14.87
C ALA A 279 4.99 21.22 -13.85
N GLY A 280 4.16 22.17 -14.30
CA GLY A 280 3.33 23.01 -13.42
C GLY A 280 2.19 22.25 -12.74
N MET A 281 1.86 21.04 -13.22
CA MET A 281 0.86 20.14 -12.63
C MET A 281 1.50 18.95 -11.89
N MET A 282 2.82 18.96 -11.71
CA MET A 282 3.56 17.89 -11.05
C MET A 282 3.71 18.14 -9.54
N VAL A 283 3.50 17.08 -8.75
CA VAL A 283 3.81 17.02 -7.32
C VAL A 283 4.80 15.89 -7.07
N GLU A 284 5.88 16.18 -6.34
CA GLU A 284 6.81 15.16 -5.87
C GLU A 284 6.31 14.50 -4.59
N VAL A 285 6.47 13.18 -4.51
CA VAL A 285 6.11 12.38 -3.34
C VAL A 285 7.26 11.46 -2.91
N GLY A 286 7.32 11.15 -1.61
CA GLY A 286 8.46 10.47 -1.01
C GLY A 286 8.69 9.01 -1.44
N SER A 287 7.73 8.39 -2.15
CA SER A 287 7.89 7.04 -2.73
C SER A 287 6.83 6.79 -3.80
N LEU A 288 7.14 5.89 -4.73
CA LEU A 288 6.18 5.35 -5.69
C LEU A 288 5.11 4.50 -4.98
N SER A 289 5.46 3.82 -3.88
CA SER A 289 4.45 3.14 -3.07
C SER A 289 3.39 4.08 -2.50
N LEU A 290 3.79 5.29 -2.07
CA LEU A 290 2.85 6.33 -1.63
C LEU A 290 1.96 6.80 -2.79
N ALA A 291 2.52 6.98 -3.98
CA ALA A 291 1.75 7.35 -5.17
C ALA A 291 0.72 6.27 -5.54
N TYR A 292 1.12 4.98 -5.54
CA TYR A 292 0.19 3.88 -5.77
C TYR A 292 -0.90 3.77 -4.69
N ASP A 293 -0.54 3.97 -3.42
CA ASP A 293 -1.51 3.93 -2.31
C ASP A 293 -2.45 5.14 -2.31
N ALA A 294 -2.00 6.31 -2.78
CA ALA A 294 -2.86 7.47 -3.00
C ALA A 294 -3.93 7.18 -4.07
N VAL A 295 -3.51 6.62 -5.21
CA VAL A 295 -4.40 6.42 -6.35
C VAL A 295 -5.29 5.18 -6.21
N PHE A 296 -4.76 4.10 -5.65
CA PHE A 296 -5.45 2.81 -5.61
C PHE A 296 -5.68 2.27 -4.20
N GLY A 297 -5.12 2.89 -3.16
CA GLY A 297 -5.12 2.34 -1.81
C GLY A 297 -6.53 2.14 -1.26
N SER A 298 -7.41 3.12 -1.43
CA SER A 298 -8.82 3.04 -1.00
C SER A 298 -9.56 1.89 -1.69
N TYR A 299 -9.44 1.80 -3.03
CA TYR A 299 -10.00 0.69 -3.79
C TYR A 299 -9.39 -0.65 -3.33
N ASP A 300 -8.07 -0.82 -3.35
CA ASP A 300 -7.42 -2.08 -2.99
C ASP A 300 -7.61 -2.46 -1.51
N ALA A 301 -7.90 -1.51 -0.61
CA ALA A 301 -8.24 -1.78 0.78
C ALA A 301 -9.65 -2.40 0.93
N ALA A 302 -10.60 -1.95 0.10
CA ALA A 302 -11.97 -2.48 0.08
C ALA A 302 -12.13 -3.86 -0.59
N ALA A 303 -11.03 -4.54 -0.93
CA ALA A 303 -11.07 -5.73 -1.79
C ALA A 303 -11.78 -6.94 -1.20
N PHE A 304 -11.71 -7.14 0.12
CA PHE A 304 -12.48 -8.19 0.77
C PHE A 304 -13.98 -7.91 0.70
N ILE A 305 -14.39 -6.64 0.87
CA ILE A 305 -15.79 -6.23 0.78
C ILE A 305 -16.30 -6.49 -0.63
N ARG A 306 -15.55 -6.08 -1.67
CA ARG A 306 -15.90 -6.35 -3.07
C ARG A 306 -16.07 -7.83 -3.36
N ARG A 307 -15.16 -8.68 -2.87
CA ARG A 307 -15.26 -10.13 -3.06
C ARG A 307 -16.55 -10.69 -2.44
N GLU A 308 -16.90 -10.22 -1.24
CA GLU A 308 -18.14 -10.66 -0.60
C GLU A 308 -19.35 -10.18 -1.40
N GLU A 309 -19.37 -8.93 -1.90
CA GLU A 309 -20.43 -8.43 -2.79
C GLU A 309 -20.56 -9.28 -4.07
N GLU A 310 -19.46 -9.59 -4.75
CA GLU A 310 -19.46 -10.43 -5.96
C GLU A 310 -20.00 -11.84 -5.68
N ARG A 311 -19.59 -12.47 -4.58
CA ARG A 311 -20.09 -13.80 -4.19
C ARG A 311 -21.59 -13.80 -3.93
N LEU A 312 -22.13 -12.69 -3.40
CA LEU A 312 -23.57 -12.52 -3.20
C LEU A 312 -24.34 -12.31 -4.51
N VAL A 313 -23.69 -11.77 -5.53
CA VAL A 313 -24.28 -11.67 -6.87
C VAL A 313 -24.31 -13.06 -7.54
N ASP A 314 -23.21 -13.81 -7.46
CA ASP A 314 -23.02 -15.12 -8.11
C ASP A 314 -23.83 -16.27 -7.49
N SER A 315 -24.15 -16.22 -6.19
CA SER A 315 -24.92 -17.27 -5.50
C SER A 315 -26.38 -17.37 -5.93
N GLY A 316 -26.89 -16.44 -6.76
CA GLY A 316 -28.28 -16.43 -7.20
C GLY A 316 -29.29 -16.26 -6.06
N GLU A 317 -28.84 -15.76 -4.90
CA GLU A 317 -29.69 -15.52 -3.75
C GLU A 317 -30.74 -14.45 -4.09
N ASP A 318 -31.99 -14.78 -3.76
CA ASP A 318 -33.22 -14.02 -3.99
C ASP A 318 -33.04 -12.53 -3.65
N GLU A 319 -33.75 -11.64 -4.34
CA GLU A 319 -33.69 -10.20 -4.06
C GLU A 319 -34.03 -9.88 -2.60
N GLY A 320 -34.86 -10.71 -1.96
CA GLY A 320 -35.12 -10.66 -0.52
C GLY A 320 -33.89 -10.95 0.36
N GLU A 321 -32.99 -11.83 -0.06
CA GLU A 321 -31.76 -12.15 0.65
C GLU A 321 -30.66 -11.11 0.38
N ARG A 322 -30.60 -10.54 -0.83
CA ARG A 322 -29.79 -9.35 -1.13
C ARG A 322 -30.20 -8.16 -0.26
N GLN A 323 -31.50 -7.91 -0.13
CA GLN A 323 -32.03 -6.86 0.74
C GLN A 323 -31.69 -7.13 2.21
N ALA A 324 -31.90 -8.35 2.71
CA ALA A 324 -31.57 -8.73 4.09
C ALA A 324 -30.07 -8.58 4.40
N LYS A 325 -29.19 -8.77 3.41
CA LYS A 325 -27.74 -8.59 3.57
C LYS A 325 -27.32 -7.13 3.51
N LEU A 326 -27.92 -6.32 2.63
CA LEU A 326 -27.72 -4.86 2.62
C LEU A 326 -28.21 -4.24 3.94
N ASP A 327 -29.33 -4.71 4.48
CA ASP A 327 -29.82 -4.29 5.79
C ASP A 327 -28.86 -4.68 6.91
N ARG A 328 -28.37 -5.93 6.96
CA ARG A 328 -27.35 -6.36 7.93
C ARG A 328 -26.07 -5.54 7.82
N ARG A 329 -25.63 -5.21 6.60
CA ARG A 329 -24.45 -4.38 6.36
C ARG A 329 -24.66 -2.94 6.85
N ALA A 330 -25.79 -2.34 6.54
CA ALA A 330 -26.14 -1.01 7.04
C ALA A 330 -26.19 -0.99 8.58
N THR A 331 -26.77 -2.01 9.21
CA THR A 331 -26.76 -2.15 10.68
C THR A 331 -25.34 -2.24 11.24
N GLN A 332 -24.46 -3.05 10.63
CA GLN A 332 -23.06 -3.17 11.08
C GLN A 332 -22.26 -1.89 10.89
N GLN A 333 -22.46 -1.19 9.76
CA GLN A 333 -21.82 0.10 9.47
C GLN A 333 -22.29 1.19 10.42
N ARG A 334 -23.60 1.27 10.71
CA ARG A 334 -24.14 2.17 11.75
C ARG A 334 -23.54 1.88 13.12
N ALA A 335 -23.53 0.63 13.55
CA ALA A 335 -22.91 0.25 14.82
C ALA A 335 -21.39 0.53 14.87
N ALA A 336 -20.69 0.48 13.73
CA ALA A 336 -19.29 0.85 13.65
C ALA A 336 -19.08 2.37 13.75
N ILE A 337 -19.93 3.15 13.07
CA ILE A 337 -19.98 4.62 13.15
C ILE A 337 -20.22 5.05 14.59
N ASP A 338 -21.20 4.44 15.28
CA ASP A 338 -21.52 4.73 16.68
C ASP A 338 -20.30 4.46 17.58
N ARG A 339 -19.63 3.31 17.42
CA ARG A 339 -18.40 3.01 18.16
C ARG A 339 -17.27 4.00 17.88
N PHE A 340 -17.14 4.48 16.65
CA PHE A 340 -16.15 5.52 16.33
C PHE A 340 -16.49 6.85 17.01
N HIS A 341 -17.77 7.22 17.07
CA HIS A 341 -18.22 8.41 17.78
C HIS A 341 -18.04 8.30 19.30
N GLU A 342 -18.45 7.19 19.91
CA GLU A 342 -18.26 6.92 21.33
C GLU A 342 -16.79 6.98 21.70
N ARG A 343 -15.94 6.27 20.94
CA ARG A 343 -14.49 6.27 21.18
C ARG A 343 -13.88 7.64 20.97
N ALA A 344 -14.31 8.40 19.96
CA ALA A 344 -13.85 9.77 19.76
C ALA A 344 -14.23 10.69 20.94
N ALA A 345 -15.44 10.55 21.47
CA ALA A 345 -15.92 11.33 22.62
C ALA A 345 -15.13 10.98 23.89
N ILE A 346 -14.97 9.69 24.20
CA ILE A 346 -14.18 9.23 25.36
C ILE A 346 -12.74 9.72 25.25
N THR A 347 -12.10 9.54 24.09
CA THR A 347 -10.70 9.92 23.88
C THR A 347 -10.52 11.45 23.99
N GLN A 348 -11.49 12.22 23.49
CA GLN A 348 -11.49 13.67 23.63
C GLN A 348 -11.65 14.10 25.09
N GLU A 349 -12.53 13.45 25.85
CA GLU A 349 -12.72 13.74 27.27
C GLU A 349 -11.46 13.39 28.07
N LEU A 350 -10.82 12.24 27.82
CA LEU A 350 -9.53 11.90 28.44
C LEU A 350 -8.45 12.93 28.15
N GLY A 351 -8.37 13.43 26.90
CA GLY A 351 -7.45 14.51 26.53
C GLY A 351 -7.71 15.79 27.33
N LYS A 352 -8.99 16.13 27.57
CA LYS A 352 -9.39 17.26 28.41
C LYS A 352 -9.09 17.01 29.88
N SER A 353 -9.37 15.82 30.41
CA SER A 353 -9.06 15.47 31.79
C SER A 353 -7.57 15.51 32.09
N ILE A 354 -6.70 15.21 31.12
CA ILE A 354 -5.24 15.41 31.25
C ILE A 354 -4.90 16.90 31.43
N GLN A 355 -5.58 17.80 30.70
CA GLN A 355 -5.37 19.24 30.83
C GLN A 355 -5.94 19.78 32.15
N ASP A 356 -7.14 19.34 32.53
CA ASP A 356 -7.81 19.77 33.75
C ASP A 356 -7.05 19.31 35.01
N ASN A 357 -6.34 18.18 34.92
CA ASN A 357 -5.50 17.63 36.01
C ASN A 357 -4.00 17.83 35.76
N TRP A 358 -3.61 18.95 35.14
CA TRP A 358 -2.24 19.22 34.72
C TRP A 358 -1.18 19.01 35.81
N GLU A 359 -1.39 19.57 37.00
CA GLU A 359 -0.45 19.50 38.12
C GLU A 359 -0.22 18.06 38.60
N HIS A 360 -1.29 17.25 38.63
CA HIS A 360 -1.22 15.84 39.02
C HIS A 360 -0.43 15.02 38.00
N VAL A 361 -0.73 15.19 36.71
CA VAL A 361 -0.03 14.48 35.63
C VAL A 361 1.44 14.89 35.57
N GLU A 362 1.76 16.17 35.75
CA GLU A 362 3.15 16.66 35.81
C GLU A 362 3.92 16.08 36.99
N SER A 363 3.26 15.98 38.16
CA SER A 363 3.82 15.36 39.35
C SER A 363 4.15 13.88 39.11
N ILE A 364 3.23 13.11 38.51
CA ILE A 364 3.46 11.71 38.15
C ILE A 364 4.66 11.57 37.20
N LEU A 365 4.69 12.35 36.11
CA LEU A 365 5.77 12.29 35.12
C LEU A 365 7.14 12.64 35.73
N THR A 366 7.18 13.66 36.59
CA THR A 366 8.41 14.11 37.24
C THR A 366 8.95 13.07 38.20
N GLN A 367 8.10 12.55 39.10
CA GLN A 367 8.48 11.53 40.08
C GLN A 367 8.90 10.23 39.39
N PHE A 368 8.15 9.81 38.36
CA PHE A 368 8.46 8.60 37.61
C PHE A 368 9.82 8.70 36.89
N ASN A 369 10.09 9.81 36.20
CA ASN A 369 11.36 10.01 35.50
C ASN A 369 12.54 10.06 36.48
N ALA A 370 12.39 10.69 37.65
CA ALA A 370 13.44 10.71 38.68
C ALA A 370 13.72 9.29 39.25
N ALA A 371 12.68 8.48 39.45
CA ALA A 371 12.83 7.09 39.88
C ALA A 371 13.55 6.24 38.82
N VAL A 372 13.20 6.40 37.55
CA VAL A 372 13.86 5.70 36.43
C VAL A 372 15.33 6.09 36.29
N GLU A 373 15.68 7.38 36.47
CA GLU A 373 17.07 7.85 36.42
C GLU A 373 17.95 7.25 37.53
N SER A 374 17.37 7.01 38.71
CA SER A 374 18.09 6.48 39.87
C SER A 374 18.20 4.96 39.89
N GLU A 375 17.16 4.23 39.46
CA GLU A 375 17.05 2.78 39.72
C GLU A 375 16.79 1.92 38.48
N ASN A 376 16.70 2.49 37.28
CA ASN A 376 16.34 1.84 36.01
C ASN A 376 14.90 1.29 35.95
N TRP A 377 14.37 1.11 34.73
CA TRP A 377 12.96 0.76 34.48
C TRP A 377 12.50 -0.54 35.15
N GLN A 378 13.38 -1.53 35.26
CA GLN A 378 13.02 -2.86 35.76
C GLN A 378 12.85 -2.85 37.27
N SER A 379 13.70 -2.10 37.99
CA SER A 379 13.53 -1.91 39.43
C SER A 379 12.34 -1.02 39.76
N VAL A 380 12.02 -0.05 38.90
CA VAL A 380 10.81 0.79 39.06
C VAL A 380 9.56 -0.04 38.89
N GLU A 381 9.51 -0.94 37.89
CA GLU A 381 8.39 -1.86 37.65
C GLU A 381 8.06 -2.73 38.88
N ASP A 382 9.08 -3.28 39.54
CA ASP A 382 8.93 -4.10 40.73
C ASP A 382 8.37 -3.32 41.95
N LYS A 383 8.49 -1.99 41.96
CA LYS A 383 8.03 -1.11 43.06
C LYS A 383 6.68 -0.44 42.81
N LEU A 384 6.08 -0.61 41.63
CA LEU A 384 4.78 0.02 41.29
C LEU A 384 3.61 -0.52 42.08
N VAL A 385 3.72 -1.73 42.63
CA VAL A 385 2.64 -2.36 43.43
C VAL A 385 2.23 -1.48 44.62
N ASP A 386 3.14 -0.60 45.09
CA ASP A 386 2.91 0.31 46.21
C ASP A 386 2.49 1.74 45.77
N VAL A 387 2.29 1.99 44.46
CA VAL A 387 1.95 3.32 43.91
C VAL A 387 0.49 3.34 43.41
N PRO A 388 -0.45 3.99 44.12
CA PRO A 388 -1.88 3.97 43.78
C PRO A 388 -2.22 4.60 42.42
N TRP A 389 -1.36 5.49 41.93
CA TRP A 389 -1.62 6.35 40.77
C TRP A 389 -1.07 5.81 39.45
N ILE A 390 -0.31 4.70 39.48
CA ILE A 390 0.28 4.09 38.30
C ILE A 390 -0.12 2.61 38.28
N ASP A 391 -0.86 2.21 37.27
CA ASP A 391 -1.35 0.84 37.09
C ASP A 391 -0.27 -0.08 36.49
N SER A 392 0.39 0.38 35.43
CA SER A 392 1.35 -0.45 34.69
C SER A 392 2.34 0.38 33.89
N VAL A 393 3.44 -0.27 33.49
CA VAL A 393 4.55 0.35 32.77
C VAL A 393 4.95 -0.50 31.58
N ASP A 394 5.26 0.15 30.45
CA ASP A 394 5.80 -0.49 29.24
C ASP A 394 7.18 0.11 28.94
N PRO A 395 8.28 -0.54 29.39
CA PRO A 395 9.64 -0.04 29.19
C PRO A 395 10.05 0.04 27.71
N VAL A 396 9.44 -0.78 26.85
CA VAL A 396 9.76 -0.82 25.42
C VAL A 396 9.18 0.40 24.72
N LYS A 397 7.93 0.78 25.07
CA LYS A 397 7.27 1.96 24.51
C LYS A 397 7.55 3.24 25.28
N ARG A 398 8.19 3.15 26.45
CA ARG A 398 8.41 4.26 27.38
C ARG A 398 7.09 4.93 27.76
N THR A 399 6.09 4.11 28.08
CA THR A 399 4.77 4.59 28.49
C THR A 399 4.37 4.03 29.84
N ILE A 400 3.52 4.77 30.55
CA ILE A 400 2.88 4.33 31.80
C ILE A 400 1.36 4.44 31.67
N VAL A 401 0.63 3.59 32.38
CA VAL A 401 -0.81 3.75 32.60
C VAL A 401 -0.98 4.38 33.97
N ALA A 402 -1.55 5.58 34.02
CA ALA A 402 -1.74 6.37 35.22
C ALA A 402 -3.23 6.66 35.47
N PHE A 403 -3.61 6.87 36.72
CA PHE A 403 -4.96 7.26 37.11
C PHE A 403 -5.06 8.78 37.30
N LEU A 404 -6.14 9.36 36.79
CA LEU A 404 -6.56 10.71 37.09
C LEU A 404 -7.47 10.71 38.33
N PRO A 405 -7.41 11.73 39.20
CA PRO A 405 -8.28 11.83 40.35
C PRO A 405 -9.73 11.99 39.91
N ASP A 406 -10.65 11.31 40.60
CA ASP A 406 -12.08 11.51 40.48
C ASP A 406 -12.60 12.65 41.38
N GLU A 407 -13.92 12.80 41.49
CA GLU A 407 -14.56 13.86 42.28
C GLU A 407 -14.27 13.75 43.79
N ASP A 408 -13.93 12.56 44.28
CA ASP A 408 -13.59 12.29 45.68
C ASP A 408 -12.07 12.36 45.93
N GLY A 409 -11.27 12.58 44.87
CA GLY A 409 -9.81 12.65 44.94
C GLY A 409 -9.12 11.28 44.94
N GLU A 410 -9.82 10.23 44.56
CA GLU A 410 -9.34 8.85 44.48
C GLU A 410 -8.99 8.46 43.03
N PRO A 411 -8.24 7.37 42.78
CA PRO A 411 -7.92 6.90 41.43
C PRO A 411 -9.17 6.59 40.58
N GLY A 412 -9.42 7.45 39.58
CA GLY A 412 -10.57 7.39 38.69
C GLY A 412 -10.23 6.88 37.29
N ALA A 413 -10.40 7.73 36.28
CA ALA A 413 -10.16 7.36 34.88
C ALA A 413 -8.68 7.06 34.63
N SER A 414 -8.39 5.99 33.90
CA SER A 414 -7.01 5.65 33.51
C SER A 414 -6.63 6.25 32.15
N ILE A 415 -5.39 6.70 32.06
CA ILE A 415 -4.78 7.28 30.88
C ILE A 415 -3.41 6.65 30.64
N THR A 416 -3.00 6.56 29.38
CA THR A 416 -1.64 6.19 29.01
C THR A 416 -0.83 7.46 28.79
N LEU A 417 0.34 7.56 29.40
CA LEU A 417 1.25 8.69 29.28
C LEU A 417 2.58 8.23 28.67
N GLU A 418 3.09 8.98 27.70
CA GLU A 418 4.48 8.90 27.28
C GLU A 418 5.35 9.70 28.24
N VAL A 419 6.31 9.04 28.89
CA VAL A 419 7.07 9.66 29.98
C VAL A 419 8.06 10.72 29.51
N ALA A 420 8.46 10.66 28.24
CA ALA A 420 9.35 11.63 27.61
C ALA A 420 8.59 12.86 27.06
N SER A 421 7.26 12.82 27.06
CA SER A 421 6.39 13.84 26.50
C SER A 421 5.84 14.71 27.63
N THR A 422 5.66 16.02 27.37
CA THR A 422 5.04 16.93 28.33
C THR A 422 3.56 16.59 28.53
N VAL A 423 2.94 17.12 29.58
CA VAL A 423 1.49 16.96 29.80
C VAL A 423 0.69 17.45 28.59
N HIS A 424 1.09 18.59 28.02
CA HIS A 424 0.47 19.14 26.80
C HIS A 424 0.61 18.19 25.61
N GLN A 425 1.79 17.62 25.38
CA GLN A 425 2.02 16.67 24.29
C GLN A 425 1.19 15.39 24.47
N ASN A 426 1.08 14.89 25.71
CA ASN A 426 0.23 13.76 26.03
C ASN A 426 -1.26 14.06 25.77
N ALA A 427 -1.78 15.20 26.23
CA ALA A 427 -3.15 15.63 25.94
C ALA A 427 -3.40 15.78 24.42
N GLN A 428 -2.44 16.39 23.71
CA GLN A 428 -2.50 16.59 22.27
C GLN A 428 -2.60 15.26 21.50
N ARG A 429 -1.87 14.23 21.94
CA ARG A 429 -1.96 12.88 21.37
C ARG A 429 -3.37 12.30 21.47
N TYR A 430 -4.06 12.50 22.59
CA TYR A 430 -5.46 12.09 22.76
C TYR A 430 -6.40 12.89 21.84
N PHE A 431 -6.19 14.20 21.68
CA PHE A 431 -6.98 15.00 20.73
C PHE A 431 -6.74 14.60 19.28
N GLU A 432 -5.52 14.21 18.92
CA GLU A 432 -5.19 13.67 17.60
C GLU A 432 -5.81 12.30 17.36
N GLU A 433 -5.78 11.40 18.35
CA GLU A 433 -6.48 10.13 18.25
C GLU A 433 -8.00 10.34 18.12
N ALA A 434 -8.60 11.26 18.89
CA ALA A 434 -10.01 11.59 18.78
C ALA A 434 -10.37 12.13 17.38
N ARG A 435 -9.51 13.00 16.79
CA ARG A 435 -9.67 13.46 15.40
C ARG A 435 -9.56 12.33 14.39
N SER A 436 -8.62 11.40 14.59
CA SER A 436 -8.48 10.19 13.76
C SER A 436 -9.74 9.32 13.81
N GLN A 437 -10.32 9.10 15.00
CA GLN A 437 -11.59 8.35 15.13
C GLN A 437 -12.75 9.07 14.43
N LYS A 438 -12.83 10.41 14.50
CA LYS A 438 -13.82 11.20 13.75
C LYS A 438 -13.64 11.08 12.24
N SER A 439 -12.41 11.07 11.74
CA SER A 439 -12.12 10.85 10.31
C SER A 439 -12.53 9.44 9.86
N LYS A 440 -12.24 8.41 10.67
CA LYS A 440 -12.72 7.03 10.43
C LYS A 440 -14.24 6.93 10.37
N SER A 441 -14.94 7.67 11.23
CA SER A 441 -16.42 7.76 11.17
C SER A 441 -16.89 8.35 9.83
N LYS A 442 -16.28 9.42 9.33
CA LYS A 442 -16.63 10.00 8.02
C LYS A 442 -16.44 9.02 6.87
N GLY A 443 -15.33 8.26 6.84
CA GLY A 443 -15.12 7.20 5.85
C GLY A 443 -16.17 6.10 5.94
N ALA A 444 -16.53 5.68 7.16
CA ALA A 444 -17.60 4.71 7.38
C ALA A 444 -19.00 5.26 6.98
N GLN A 445 -19.25 6.56 7.15
CA GLN A 445 -20.47 7.25 6.70
C GLN A 445 -20.58 7.27 5.18
N ALA A 446 -19.49 7.54 4.46
CA ALA A 446 -19.48 7.46 2.99
C ALA A 446 -19.77 6.03 2.51
N ALA A 447 -19.17 5.02 3.17
CA ALA A 447 -19.45 3.62 2.88
C ALA A 447 -20.90 3.21 3.21
N LEU A 448 -21.49 3.78 4.27
CA LEU A 448 -22.90 3.60 4.60
C LEU A 448 -23.80 4.25 3.56
N ALA A 449 -23.51 5.48 3.12
CA ALA A 449 -24.29 6.19 2.10
C ALA A 449 -24.33 5.40 0.79
N SER A 450 -23.20 4.85 0.34
CA SER A 450 -23.14 3.96 -0.82
C SER A 450 -23.96 2.68 -0.62
N THR A 451 -23.96 2.13 0.60
CA THR A 451 -24.76 0.94 0.95
C THR A 451 -26.26 1.24 0.96
N GLU A 452 -26.66 2.41 1.46
CA GLU A 452 -28.04 2.88 1.46
C GLU A 452 -28.54 3.17 0.05
N GLU A 453 -27.71 3.78 -0.80
CA GLU A 453 -28.04 4.00 -2.22
C GLU A 453 -28.21 2.66 -2.97
N ALA A 454 -27.32 1.69 -2.71
CA ALA A 454 -27.45 0.33 -3.25
C ALA A 454 -28.73 -0.35 -2.76
N ARG A 455 -29.10 -0.13 -1.49
CA ARG A 455 -30.35 -0.63 -0.91
C ARG A 455 -31.58 -0.02 -1.58
N GLU A 456 -31.63 1.30 -1.76
CA GLU A 456 -32.74 1.95 -2.46
C GLU A 456 -32.87 1.50 -3.92
N LYS A 457 -31.75 1.29 -4.62
CA LYS A 457 -31.75 0.76 -5.98
C LYS A 457 -32.27 -0.68 -6.02
N ALA A 458 -31.89 -1.50 -5.04
CA ALA A 458 -32.39 -2.87 -4.89
C ALA A 458 -33.91 -2.88 -4.61
N GLU A 459 -34.39 -2.03 -3.69
CA GLU A 459 -35.83 -1.90 -3.39
C GLU A 459 -36.64 -1.45 -4.62
N LYS A 460 -36.15 -0.44 -5.35
CA LYS A 460 -36.81 0.04 -6.59
C LYS A 460 -36.82 -1.02 -7.69
N ARG A 461 -35.81 -1.88 -7.75
CA ARG A 461 -35.74 -2.99 -8.70
C ARG A 461 -36.72 -4.10 -8.30
N ALA A 462 -36.72 -4.50 -7.05
CA ALA A 462 -37.68 -5.48 -6.51
C ALA A 462 -39.14 -5.03 -6.68
N ALA A 463 -39.43 -3.74 -6.49
CA ALA A 463 -40.76 -3.20 -6.73
C ALA A 463 -41.18 -3.22 -8.21
N LYS A 464 -40.22 -3.04 -9.14
CA LYS A 464 -40.47 -3.14 -10.59
C LYS A 464 -40.66 -4.59 -11.02
N ASP A 465 -39.85 -5.50 -10.52
CA ASP A 465 -39.93 -6.92 -10.86
C ASP A 465 -41.23 -7.53 -10.31
N ALA A 466 -41.64 -7.16 -9.09
CA ALA A 466 -42.95 -7.53 -8.53
C ALA A 466 -44.15 -6.94 -9.30
N ALA A 467 -43.98 -5.78 -9.97
CA ALA A 467 -45.01 -5.19 -10.81
C ALA A 467 -45.02 -5.78 -12.24
N ALA A 468 -43.93 -6.40 -12.68
CA ALA A 468 -43.77 -6.99 -14.01
C ALA A 468 -44.30 -8.43 -14.12
N GLY A 469 -44.52 -9.11 -12.99
CA GLY A 469 -45.15 -10.43 -12.91
C GLY A 469 -44.17 -11.58 -12.80
#